data_AF-A0A1E5V7D7-F1
#
_entry.id   AF-A0A1E5V7D7-F1
#
_cell.length_a   1.000
_cell.length_b   1.000
_cell.length_c   1.000
_cell.angle_alpha   90.00
_cell.angle_beta   90.00
_cell.angle_gamma   90.00
#
_symmetry.space_group_name_H-M   'P 1'
#
loop_
_entity.id
_entity.type
_entity.pdbx_description
1 polymer ?
#
loop_
_entity_poly.entity_id
_entity_poly.type
_entity_poly.pdbx_seq_one_letter_code
_entity_poly.pdbx_strand_id
1 'polypeptide(L)'
;MMQYGGGGQLCAYRDSIRRASVPGGQCRSALRFFPASSDHSSPSSSPALDASDTCSTVSLSFSSDSDLFFSGRLDGAEELRDIALQMVHDGYMKGLIRSFGAAGGSSSAHCGGLGPGPEELLLGTWFSELDVEWVLHTGEGDEVQPHLLEDGCASLLDLMESWIKGLKTMVQVLSFTQLGLLAKGPAVSGVGKAIRHFMLLATGKMAEREQEVAQFVRFAEASILRMLEFVDAVADAALNDGDDDQAAETLPGMLQVYTCVVDDSPTVLALFKEASGTTSMFDAMNKVFLRKRSKLSDAIWSMMEKVRASFLKDDCWRVSPADEAGGVHETTRLMMNYVTLLWRNEGALDFVLQDQQRRFKIFLSEPDDHCSSSAADLIKKMISCLEKQLEKASSFIPDPGSPGLRYIFLMNNCSFISEKVSSLLLLPLEDYKIEESRGSRDRERLSLEDCVNQPDRSIRATIERDSNLDGLIKIQNFMEAYLDVSWEPVMSCLYHDIPRGFLRCGGALDKFESEFQRTYAAHRMWKVPNPELRKRLRKAVSEKVISGYSQYMTERTARGKSNRPATRTPLDLEELLEELFEG
;
A
#
# COMPACT_ATOMS: atom_id res chain seq x y z
N MET A 1 58.91 14.36 -1.15
CA MET A 1 57.75 14.92 -0.43
C MET A 1 56.55 14.76 -1.34
N MET A 2 55.96 13.56 -1.36
CA MET A 2 54.77 13.24 -2.15
C MET A 2 53.59 13.26 -1.18
N GLN A 3 52.63 14.16 -1.41
CA GLN A 3 51.39 14.22 -0.65
C GLN A 3 50.42 13.17 -1.17
N TYR A 4 49.89 12.38 -0.23
CA TYR A 4 48.74 11.51 -0.38
C TYR A 4 47.51 12.32 -0.80
N GLY A 5 46.94 12.02 -1.96
CA GLY A 5 45.59 12.45 -2.36
C GLY A 5 44.71 11.22 -2.47
N GLY A 6 44.01 10.86 -1.38
CA GLY A 6 43.10 9.70 -1.35
C GLY A 6 41.91 9.82 -0.39
N GLY A 7 41.83 10.88 0.41
CA GLY A 7 40.78 11.01 1.44
C GLY A 7 39.47 11.68 0.99
N GLY A 8 39.41 12.24 -0.23
CA GLY A 8 38.28 13.09 -0.65
C GLY A 8 37.11 12.36 -1.34
N GLN A 9 37.29 11.11 -1.77
CA GLN A 9 36.34 10.41 -2.65
C GLN A 9 35.45 9.41 -1.89
N LEU A 10 35.88 8.93 -0.72
CA LEU A 10 35.17 7.92 0.09
C LEU A 10 33.90 8.44 0.78
N CYS A 11 33.77 9.73 1.08
CA CYS A 11 32.50 10.27 1.59
C CYS A 11 31.48 10.59 0.48
N ALA A 12 31.89 10.61 -0.79
CA ALA A 12 31.04 11.10 -1.88
C ALA A 12 29.94 10.11 -2.31
N TYR A 13 30.22 8.81 -2.33
CA TYR A 13 29.24 7.80 -2.76
C TYR A 13 28.16 7.60 -1.70
N ARG A 14 28.56 7.37 -0.45
CA ARG A 14 27.64 7.25 0.69
C ARG A 14 26.64 8.39 0.77
N ASP A 15 27.12 9.63 0.69
CA ASP A 15 26.26 10.82 0.74
C ASP A 15 25.33 10.92 -0.48
N SER A 16 25.76 10.42 -1.63
CA SER A 16 24.93 10.40 -2.84
C SER A 16 23.83 9.34 -2.75
N ILE A 17 24.14 8.14 -2.23
CA ILE A 17 23.17 7.07 -1.98
C ILE A 17 22.14 7.52 -0.94
N ARG A 18 22.57 8.17 0.15
CA ARG A 18 21.67 8.75 1.16
C ARG A 18 20.64 9.70 0.56
N ARG A 19 21.09 10.60 -0.31
CA ARG A 19 20.25 11.61 -0.97
C ARG A 19 19.35 11.04 -2.07
N ALA A 20 19.69 9.88 -2.63
CA ALA A 20 18.92 9.29 -3.71
C ALA A 20 17.49 8.93 -3.24
N SER A 21 16.54 9.01 -4.16
CA SER A 21 15.15 8.62 -3.89
C SER A 21 15.04 7.11 -3.65
N VAL A 22 14.20 6.68 -2.70
CA VAL A 22 13.95 5.24 -2.48
C VAL A 22 13.19 4.67 -3.69
N PRO A 23 13.73 3.64 -4.38
CA PRO A 23 13.01 2.98 -5.45
C PRO A 23 11.73 2.32 -4.90
N GLY A 24 10.56 2.65 -5.49
CA GLY A 24 9.27 2.19 -4.98
C GLY A 24 8.59 3.16 -3.99
N GLY A 25 9.24 4.27 -3.62
CA GLY A 25 8.69 5.30 -2.73
C GLY A 25 9.15 5.16 -1.28
N GLN A 26 8.87 6.17 -0.45
CA GLN A 26 9.29 6.17 0.97
C GLN A 26 8.57 5.09 1.79
N CYS A 27 9.27 4.47 2.73
CA CYS A 27 8.70 3.60 3.75
C CYS A 27 7.96 4.48 4.79
N ARG A 28 6.73 4.92 4.48
CA ARG A 28 5.97 5.77 5.41
C ARG A 28 5.13 4.94 6.37
N SER A 29 5.07 5.40 7.63
CA SER A 29 4.22 4.81 8.67
C SER A 29 2.75 4.78 8.26
N ALA A 30 2.15 3.62 8.51
CA ALA A 30 0.72 3.39 8.36
C ALA A 30 -0.12 3.99 9.50
N LEU A 31 0.45 4.57 10.57
CA LEU A 31 -0.32 5.16 11.67
C LEU A 31 -1.33 6.23 11.20
N ARG A 32 -1.09 6.85 10.05
CA ARG A 32 -2.08 7.73 9.38
C ARG A 32 -3.33 7.00 8.90
N PHE A 33 -3.41 5.68 9.09
CA PHE A 33 -4.47 4.77 8.70
C PHE A 33 -5.13 4.08 9.90
N PHE A 34 -4.94 4.54 11.15
CA PHE A 34 -5.61 4.00 12.34
C PHE A 34 -6.35 5.08 13.13
N PRO A 35 -7.47 4.73 13.80
CA PRO A 35 -8.11 5.64 14.72
C PRO A 35 -7.22 5.72 15.96
N ALA A 36 -6.95 6.92 16.45
CA ALA A 36 -6.21 7.08 17.71
C ALA A 36 -6.94 6.29 18.81
N SER A 37 -6.27 5.29 19.38
CA SER A 37 -6.80 4.56 20.53
C SER A 37 -7.05 5.56 21.66
N SER A 38 -8.30 5.68 22.10
CA SER A 38 -8.71 6.62 23.14
C SER A 38 -8.36 6.11 24.54
N ASP A 39 -7.11 5.69 24.75
CA ASP A 39 -6.61 5.20 26.03
C ASP A 39 -5.38 5.98 26.49
N HIS A 40 -5.56 7.28 26.74
CA HIS A 40 -4.67 8.03 27.62
C HIS A 40 -5.47 8.82 28.66
N SER A 41 -5.49 8.26 29.87
CA SER A 41 -5.70 8.99 31.12
C SER A 41 -4.79 10.21 31.15
N SER A 42 -5.37 11.40 31.02
CA SER A 42 -4.65 12.65 31.20
C SER A 42 -4.15 12.74 32.64
N PRO A 43 -2.84 12.91 32.90
CA PRO A 43 -2.42 13.33 34.23
C PRO A 43 -2.77 14.82 34.38
N SER A 44 -3.67 15.09 35.31
CA SER A 44 -3.96 16.44 35.78
C SER A 44 -2.70 17.11 36.31
N SER A 45 -2.27 18.22 35.70
CA SER A 45 -1.33 19.15 36.32
C SER A 45 -1.91 20.57 36.28
N SER A 46 -2.13 21.11 37.47
CA SER A 46 -2.48 22.51 37.73
C SER A 46 -1.21 23.39 37.77
N PRO A 47 -1.33 24.73 37.71
CA PRO A 47 -0.42 25.60 36.98
C PRO A 47 0.60 26.32 37.87
N ALA A 48 1.77 26.68 37.31
CA ALA A 48 2.50 27.89 37.69
C ALA A 48 3.64 28.25 36.70
N LEU A 49 3.44 29.36 36.00
CA LEU A 49 4.35 30.47 35.69
C LEU A 49 5.58 30.29 34.76
N ASP A 50 5.45 30.95 33.61
CA ASP A 50 6.41 31.79 32.88
C ASP A 50 7.78 31.24 32.47
N ALA A 51 7.90 30.90 31.18
CA ALA A 51 8.78 31.64 30.27
C ALA A 51 8.37 31.37 28.81
N SER A 52 8.28 32.46 28.07
CA SER A 52 7.93 32.56 26.65
C SER A 52 8.81 31.69 25.74
N ASP A 53 8.17 30.87 24.91
CA ASP A 53 8.56 30.71 23.50
C ASP A 53 7.34 30.28 22.68
N THR A 54 7.10 31.04 21.62
CA THR A 54 5.96 30.93 20.72
C THR A 54 5.95 29.61 19.96
N CYS A 55 5.09 28.68 20.36
CA CYS A 55 4.67 27.57 19.51
C CYS A 55 3.20 27.79 19.11
N SER A 56 3.01 28.31 17.90
CA SER A 56 1.70 28.46 17.29
C SER A 56 1.04 27.09 17.20
N THR A 57 -0.03 26.90 17.97
CA THR A 57 -0.90 25.74 17.86
C THR A 57 -1.60 25.82 16.50
N VAL A 58 -1.04 25.17 15.48
CA VAL A 58 -1.71 25.00 14.20
C VAL A 58 -2.85 24.02 14.45
N SER A 59 -4.06 24.56 14.53
CA SER A 59 -5.29 23.78 14.43
C SER A 59 -5.23 22.98 13.12
N LEU A 60 -4.96 21.68 13.22
CA LEU A 60 -4.99 20.80 12.06
C LEU A 60 -6.46 20.53 11.71
N SER A 61 -7.00 21.42 10.89
CA SER A 61 -8.21 21.17 10.13
C SER A 61 -7.96 19.95 9.23
N PHE A 62 -8.72 18.88 9.47
CA PHE A 62 -8.86 17.76 8.54
C PHE A 62 -9.60 18.25 7.30
N SER A 63 -8.87 18.88 6.37
CA SER A 63 -9.38 19.32 5.09
C SER A 63 -9.00 18.30 4.02
N SER A 64 -10.06 17.74 3.42
CA SER A 64 -10.25 17.30 2.03
C SER A 64 -9.13 16.53 1.33
N ASP A 65 -9.56 15.38 0.80
CA ASP A 65 -9.01 14.57 -0.27
C ASP A 65 -8.11 15.27 -1.32
N SER A 66 -7.22 14.43 -1.85
CA SER A 66 -6.48 14.52 -3.13
C SER A 66 -5.03 14.99 -3.03
N ASP A 67 -4.14 14.14 -3.56
CA ASP A 67 -2.79 14.47 -4.10
C ASP A 67 -1.53 14.47 -3.20
N LEU A 68 -1.54 13.99 -1.96
CA LEU A 68 -0.30 13.96 -1.15
C LEU A 68 0.36 12.58 -0.93
N PHE A 69 -0.25 11.51 -1.43
CA PHE A 69 0.14 10.15 -1.02
C PHE A 69 0.84 9.40 -2.16
N PHE A 70 2.14 9.68 -2.27
CA PHE A 70 3.15 9.02 -3.10
C PHE A 70 3.24 9.49 -4.57
N SER A 71 3.61 10.76 -4.75
CA SER A 71 4.30 11.23 -5.97
C SER A 71 5.82 10.91 -5.87
N GLY A 72 6.15 9.65 -5.64
CA GLY A 72 7.54 9.19 -5.69
C GLY A 72 7.96 9.14 -7.16
N ARG A 73 8.89 10.01 -7.57
CA ARG A 73 9.54 9.88 -8.87
C ARG A 73 10.12 8.46 -9.01
N LEU A 74 9.81 7.78 -10.11
CA LEU A 74 10.43 6.51 -10.55
C LEU A 74 11.95 6.62 -10.77
N ASP A 75 12.52 7.81 -10.61
CA ASP A 75 13.91 8.22 -10.84
C ASP A 75 14.91 7.60 -9.84
N GLY A 76 14.47 7.15 -8.66
CA GLY A 76 15.37 6.63 -7.63
C GLY A 76 16.20 5.41 -8.07
N ALA A 77 15.63 4.52 -8.90
CA ALA A 77 16.38 3.38 -9.42
C ALA A 77 17.45 3.80 -10.44
N GLU A 78 17.17 4.84 -11.23
CA GLU A 78 18.12 5.40 -12.19
C GLU A 78 19.25 6.16 -11.48
N GLU A 79 18.92 6.97 -10.46
CA GLU A 79 19.89 7.65 -9.60
C GLU A 79 20.90 6.67 -8.98
N LEU A 80 20.43 5.57 -8.39
CA LEU A 80 21.30 4.55 -7.79
C LEU A 80 22.14 3.81 -8.84
N ARG A 81 21.57 3.58 -10.03
CA ARG A 81 22.28 2.97 -11.16
C ARG A 81 23.42 3.85 -11.66
N ASP A 82 23.21 5.17 -11.72
CA ASP A 82 24.25 6.12 -12.13
C ASP A 82 25.38 6.22 -11.10
N ILE A 83 25.05 6.19 -9.81
CA ILE A 83 26.06 6.08 -8.74
C ILE A 83 26.87 4.79 -8.91
N ALA A 84 26.19 3.66 -9.13
CA ALA A 84 26.85 2.37 -9.33
C ALA A 84 27.81 2.35 -10.53
N LEU A 85 27.41 2.98 -11.64
CA LEU A 85 28.27 3.16 -12.82
C LEU A 85 29.53 3.96 -12.48
N GLN A 86 29.38 5.06 -11.73
CA GLN A 86 30.50 5.90 -11.32
C GLN A 86 31.49 5.13 -10.44
N MET A 87 31.02 4.35 -9.46
CA MET A 87 31.88 3.53 -8.60
C MET A 87 32.74 2.54 -9.39
N VAL A 88 32.17 1.94 -10.44
CA VAL A 88 32.88 0.98 -11.31
C VAL A 88 33.87 1.70 -12.21
N HIS A 89 33.48 2.85 -12.78
CA HIS A 89 34.33 3.67 -13.64
C HIS A 89 35.57 4.18 -12.91
N ASP A 90 35.41 4.60 -11.66
CA ASP A 90 36.51 5.12 -10.82
C ASP A 90 37.46 4.00 -10.35
N GLY A 91 37.17 2.74 -10.69
CA GLY A 91 38.02 1.60 -10.41
C GLY A 91 37.98 1.14 -8.95
N TYR A 92 37.05 1.68 -8.15
CA TYR A 92 36.86 1.35 -6.74
C TYR A 92 36.69 -0.17 -6.55
N MET A 93 35.76 -0.78 -7.29
CA MET A 93 35.50 -2.22 -7.22
C MET A 93 36.71 -3.07 -7.59
N LYS A 94 37.50 -2.65 -8.56
CA LYS A 94 38.71 -3.38 -8.98
C LYS A 94 39.77 -3.37 -7.87
N GLY A 95 39.87 -2.28 -7.11
CA GLY A 95 40.74 -2.19 -5.94
C GLY A 95 40.26 -3.09 -4.80
N LEU A 96 38.96 -3.08 -4.54
CA LEU A 96 38.33 -3.84 -3.47
C LEU A 96 38.45 -5.36 -3.68
N ILE A 97 38.11 -5.86 -4.89
CA ILE A 97 38.22 -7.29 -5.24
C ILE A 97 39.67 -7.79 -5.14
N ARG A 98 40.65 -7.00 -5.60
CA ARG A 98 42.07 -7.37 -5.50
C ARG A 98 42.52 -7.50 -4.04
N SER A 99 42.09 -6.55 -3.20
CA SER A 99 42.43 -6.54 -1.77
C SER A 99 41.79 -7.70 -1.03
N PHE A 100 40.53 -8.01 -1.36
CA PHE A 100 39.80 -9.16 -0.82
C PHE A 100 40.45 -10.48 -1.21
N GLY A 101 40.87 -10.61 -2.47
CA GLY A 101 41.60 -11.78 -2.96
C GLY A 101 42.98 -11.99 -2.30
N ALA A 102 43.67 -10.90 -1.93
CA ALA A 102 44.95 -10.96 -1.23
C ALA A 102 44.78 -11.37 0.26
N ALA A 103 43.68 -10.94 0.89
CA ALA A 103 43.34 -11.32 2.26
C ALA A 103 43.07 -12.83 2.39
N GLY A 104 42.30 -13.42 1.48
CA GLY A 104 41.96 -14.85 1.49
C GLY A 104 43.11 -15.81 1.12
N GLY A 105 44.24 -15.29 0.63
CA GLY A 105 45.44 -16.07 0.28
C GLY A 105 46.47 -16.20 1.42
N SER A 106 46.37 -15.37 2.45
CA SER A 106 47.20 -15.51 3.66
C SER A 106 46.60 -16.59 4.55
N SER A 107 47.16 -17.81 4.49
CA SER A 107 46.88 -18.85 5.46
C SER A 107 47.08 -18.28 6.87
N SER A 108 45.96 -18.09 7.59
CA SER A 108 45.92 -17.69 9.00
C SER A 108 46.55 -18.80 9.85
N ALA A 109 47.88 -18.84 9.90
CA ALA A 109 48.59 -19.43 11.00
C ALA A 109 48.32 -18.57 12.24
N HIS A 110 47.43 -19.08 13.09
CA HIS A 110 47.27 -18.76 14.51
C HIS A 110 47.90 -17.44 14.98
N CYS A 111 47.09 -16.39 15.11
CA CYS A 111 47.28 -15.38 16.15
C CYS A 111 45.90 -15.05 16.73
N GLY A 112 45.71 -15.35 18.02
CA GLY A 112 44.49 -15.08 18.77
C GLY A 112 44.28 -13.59 19.03
N GLY A 113 44.02 -12.82 17.98
CA GLY A 113 43.52 -11.45 18.07
C GLY A 113 42.00 -11.47 18.13
N LEU A 114 41.42 -10.88 19.18
CA LEU A 114 39.98 -10.63 19.33
C LEU A 114 39.41 -9.59 18.33
N GLY A 115 40.00 -9.44 17.14
CA GLY A 115 39.62 -8.43 16.16
C GLY A 115 39.08 -9.02 14.86
N PRO A 116 38.24 -8.27 14.12
CA PRO A 116 37.67 -8.72 12.85
C PRO A 116 38.77 -9.03 11.83
N GLY A 117 38.54 -10.08 11.03
CA GLY A 117 39.50 -10.53 10.03
C GLY A 117 39.73 -9.52 8.89
N PRO A 118 40.80 -9.65 8.09
CA PRO A 118 41.07 -8.73 6.98
C PRO A 118 39.97 -8.68 5.92
N GLU A 119 39.27 -9.79 5.67
CA GLU A 119 38.11 -9.85 4.77
C GLU A 119 36.90 -9.07 5.33
N GLU A 120 36.71 -9.08 6.64
CA GLU A 120 35.60 -8.41 7.33
C GLU A 120 35.77 -6.89 7.38
N LEU A 121 37.00 -6.39 7.56
CA LEU A 121 37.30 -4.97 7.45
C LEU A 121 37.03 -4.41 6.04
N LEU A 122 37.29 -5.22 5.00
CA LEU A 122 37.00 -4.84 3.61
C LEU A 122 35.49 -4.82 3.34
N LEU A 123 34.74 -5.77 3.89
CA LEU A 123 33.27 -5.73 3.85
C LEU A 123 32.71 -4.52 4.61
N GLY A 124 33.30 -4.15 5.75
CA GLY A 124 32.91 -2.94 6.49
C GLY A 124 33.13 -1.66 5.71
N THR A 125 34.28 -1.52 5.05
CA THR A 125 34.54 -0.39 4.15
C THR A 125 33.53 -0.36 2.99
N TRP A 126 33.27 -1.52 2.38
CA TRP A 126 32.28 -1.64 1.31
C TRP A 126 30.87 -1.24 1.76
N PHE A 127 30.44 -1.69 2.93
CA PHE A 127 29.11 -1.41 3.45
C PHE A 127 28.96 0.02 3.95
N SER A 128 30.05 0.64 4.43
CA SER A 128 30.05 2.07 4.76
C SER A 128 29.80 2.95 3.53
N GLU A 129 30.39 2.61 2.38
CA GLU A 129 30.13 3.31 1.11
C GLU A 129 28.68 3.17 0.65
N LEU A 130 28.05 2.03 0.92
CA LEU A 130 26.66 1.73 0.59
C LEU A 130 25.65 2.26 1.63
N ASP A 131 26.13 2.93 2.68
CA ASP A 131 25.36 3.40 3.84
C ASP A 131 24.64 2.30 4.64
N VAL A 132 25.25 1.13 4.75
CA VAL A 132 24.70 -0.06 5.39
C VAL A 132 25.73 -0.78 6.26
N GLU A 133 26.71 -0.04 6.79
CA GLU A 133 27.75 -0.58 7.70
C GLU A 133 27.14 -1.29 8.93
N TRP A 134 25.99 -0.82 9.38
CA TRP A 134 25.24 -1.42 10.48
C TRP A 134 24.82 -2.87 10.21
N VAL A 135 24.72 -3.31 8.95
CA VAL A 135 24.38 -4.70 8.57
C VAL A 135 25.41 -5.71 9.08
N LEU A 136 26.65 -5.29 9.32
CA LEU A 136 27.65 -6.19 9.90
C LEU A 136 27.31 -6.66 11.31
N HIS A 137 26.45 -5.93 12.02
CA HIS A 137 26.10 -6.19 13.41
C HIS A 137 24.80 -6.99 13.54
N THR A 138 24.15 -7.37 12.43
CA THR A 138 22.83 -8.06 12.46
C THR A 138 22.91 -9.58 12.69
N GLY A 139 24.11 -10.18 12.63
CA GLY A 139 24.32 -11.63 12.64
C GLY A 139 24.79 -12.23 13.97
N GLU A 140 25.13 -11.41 14.97
CA GLU A 140 25.65 -11.89 16.27
C GLU A 140 24.52 -12.23 17.25
N GLY A 141 23.80 -13.33 17.00
CA GLY A 141 23.23 -14.24 18.01
C GLY A 141 22.24 -13.74 19.09
N ASP A 142 22.13 -12.46 19.35
CA ASP A 142 21.03 -11.84 20.08
C ASP A 142 20.04 -11.28 19.05
N GLU A 143 18.83 -10.95 19.52
CA GLU A 143 17.78 -10.29 18.75
C GLU A 143 18.36 -9.16 17.87
N VAL A 144 17.59 -8.60 16.94
CA VAL A 144 17.89 -7.22 16.49
C VAL A 144 17.76 -6.35 17.74
N GLN A 145 18.86 -6.30 18.49
CA GLN A 145 18.81 -5.93 19.88
C GLN A 145 18.68 -4.41 19.86
N PRO A 146 17.94 -3.83 20.81
CA PRO A 146 17.45 -2.46 20.74
C PRO A 146 18.53 -1.39 20.55
N HIS A 147 19.82 -1.71 20.60
CA HIS A 147 20.94 -0.78 20.55
C HIS A 147 20.98 0.10 19.28
N LEU A 148 20.62 -0.44 18.11
CA LEU A 148 20.52 0.36 16.87
C LEU A 148 19.32 1.32 16.90
N LEU A 149 18.31 1.04 17.74
CA LEU A 149 17.09 1.84 17.96
C LEU A 149 17.19 2.70 19.25
N GLU A 150 18.06 2.36 20.20
CA GLU A 150 18.26 3.00 21.52
C GLU A 150 19.15 4.25 21.44
N ASP A 151 20.08 4.32 20.48
CA ASP A 151 20.93 5.50 20.24
C ASP A 151 20.19 6.67 19.57
N GLY A 152 18.87 6.56 19.37
CA GLY A 152 18.00 7.68 18.98
C GLY A 152 18.22 8.23 17.56
N CYS A 153 18.93 7.52 16.68
CA CYS A 153 19.35 8.07 15.38
C CYS A 153 18.63 7.52 14.14
N ALA A 154 17.92 6.38 14.17
CA ALA A 154 17.17 5.87 13.01
C ALA A 154 16.01 4.96 13.42
N SER A 155 14.84 5.13 12.80
CA SER A 155 13.71 4.21 12.93
C SER A 155 13.94 2.92 12.12
N LEU A 156 13.19 1.84 12.41
CA LEU A 156 13.25 0.62 11.62
C LEU A 156 12.96 0.86 10.12
N LEU A 157 12.07 1.81 9.82
CA LEU A 157 11.75 2.22 8.45
C LEU A 157 12.95 2.88 7.77
N ASP A 158 13.71 3.72 8.49
CA ASP A 158 14.92 4.34 7.96
C ASP A 158 15.99 3.28 7.65
N LEU A 159 16.12 2.25 8.50
CA LEU A 159 17.02 1.12 8.25
C LEU A 159 16.59 0.33 7.01
N MET A 160 15.29 0.07 6.84
CA MET A 160 14.75 -0.57 5.63
C MET A 160 15.03 0.25 4.38
N GLU A 161 14.81 1.57 4.42
CA GLU A 161 15.11 2.46 3.28
C GLU A 161 16.59 2.44 2.93
N SER A 162 17.47 2.57 3.93
CA SER A 162 18.92 2.53 3.72
C SER A 162 19.35 1.19 3.12
N TRP A 163 18.78 0.09 3.63
CA TRP A 163 19.05 -1.25 3.13
C TRP A 163 18.59 -1.44 1.68
N ILE A 164 17.40 -0.97 1.31
CA ILE A 164 16.89 -1.05 -0.08
C ILE A 164 17.82 -0.30 -1.03
N LYS A 165 18.23 0.93 -0.68
CA LYS A 165 19.16 1.71 -1.51
C LYS A 165 20.52 1.02 -1.61
N GLY A 166 21.05 0.53 -0.48
CA GLY A 166 22.32 -0.17 -0.40
C GLY A 166 22.35 -1.45 -1.23
N LEU A 167 21.32 -2.31 -1.11
CA LEU A 167 21.20 -3.55 -1.88
C LEU A 167 21.06 -3.26 -3.38
N LYS A 168 20.16 -2.35 -3.79
CA LYS A 168 19.98 -2.02 -5.21
C LYS A 168 21.27 -1.48 -5.83
N THR A 169 21.98 -0.60 -5.11
CA THR A 169 23.28 -0.10 -5.58
C THR A 169 24.30 -1.24 -5.67
N MET A 170 24.38 -2.10 -4.65
CA MET A 170 25.27 -3.27 -4.66
C MET A 170 25.01 -4.16 -5.88
N VAL A 171 23.76 -4.52 -6.14
CA VAL A 171 23.40 -5.39 -7.27
C VAL A 171 23.85 -4.76 -8.58
N GLN A 172 23.57 -3.47 -8.81
CA GLN A 172 24.01 -2.76 -10.01
C GLN A 172 25.55 -2.72 -10.14
N VAL A 173 26.26 -2.40 -9.05
CA VAL A 173 27.73 -2.36 -9.05
C VAL A 173 28.33 -3.71 -9.39
N LEU A 174 27.80 -4.79 -8.80
CA LEU A 174 28.23 -6.16 -9.08
C LEU A 174 27.95 -6.55 -10.54
N SER A 175 26.76 -6.22 -11.07
CA SER A 175 26.41 -6.46 -12.47
C SER A 175 27.32 -5.72 -13.45
N PHE A 176 27.60 -4.43 -13.23
CA PHE A 176 28.52 -3.66 -14.08
C PHE A 176 29.95 -4.19 -14.00
N THR A 177 30.40 -4.59 -12.81
CA THR A 177 31.72 -5.19 -12.62
C THR A 177 31.85 -6.49 -13.40
N GLN A 178 30.83 -7.36 -13.35
CA GLN A 178 30.78 -8.60 -14.11
C GLN A 178 30.82 -8.34 -15.62
N LEU A 179 30.01 -7.40 -16.12
CA LEU A 179 30.03 -7.01 -17.54
C LEU A 179 31.42 -6.52 -17.96
N GLY A 180 32.10 -5.75 -17.12
CA GLY A 180 33.48 -5.31 -17.35
C GLY A 180 34.49 -6.46 -17.40
N LEU A 181 34.31 -7.51 -16.59
CA LEU A 181 35.14 -8.73 -16.62
C LEU A 181 34.87 -9.56 -17.89
N LEU A 182 33.61 -9.65 -18.32
CA LEU A 182 33.20 -10.33 -19.56
C LEU A 182 33.67 -9.58 -20.82
N ALA A 183 33.60 -8.25 -20.85
CA ALA A 183 34.02 -7.41 -21.97
C ALA A 183 35.52 -7.50 -22.25
N LYS A 184 36.33 -7.76 -21.22
CA LYS A 184 37.75 -8.10 -21.41
C LYS A 184 37.92 -9.44 -22.13
N GLY A 185 36.88 -10.28 -22.21
CA GLY A 185 36.84 -11.60 -22.85
C GLY A 185 37.02 -11.59 -24.37
N PRO A 186 37.23 -12.76 -24.99
CA PRO A 186 37.50 -12.85 -26.42
C PRO A 186 36.21 -12.63 -27.23
N ALA A 187 35.87 -11.38 -27.49
CA ALA A 187 34.67 -10.95 -28.22
C ALA A 187 34.81 -11.00 -29.76
N VAL A 188 35.60 -11.92 -30.32
CA VAL A 188 35.79 -12.02 -31.78
C VAL A 188 35.47 -13.44 -32.27
N SER A 189 34.57 -13.53 -33.24
CA SER A 189 34.27 -14.76 -34.00
C SER A 189 35.45 -15.14 -34.93
N GLY A 190 35.78 -16.43 -35.02
CA GLY A 190 36.75 -16.98 -35.99
C GLY A 190 38.17 -17.22 -35.47
N VAL A 191 39.13 -17.38 -36.40
CA VAL A 191 40.56 -17.74 -36.17
C VAL A 191 41.26 -16.82 -35.15
N GLY A 192 40.81 -15.56 -35.05
CA GLY A 192 41.30 -14.61 -34.04
C GLY A 192 41.03 -15.04 -32.58
N LYS A 193 39.97 -15.82 -32.31
CA LYS A 193 39.67 -16.38 -30.99
C LYS A 193 40.72 -17.41 -30.59
N ALA A 194 41.07 -18.32 -31.50
CA ALA A 194 42.08 -19.34 -31.26
C ALA A 194 43.45 -18.69 -31.00
N ILE A 195 43.86 -17.74 -31.85
CA ILE A 195 45.15 -17.05 -31.70
C ILE A 195 45.23 -16.28 -30.37
N ARG A 196 44.20 -15.49 -30.00
CA ARG A 196 44.20 -14.80 -28.70
C ARG A 196 44.12 -15.76 -27.52
N HIS A 197 43.35 -16.84 -27.62
CA HIS A 197 43.26 -17.84 -26.57
C HIS A 197 44.61 -18.54 -26.34
N PHE A 198 45.30 -18.95 -27.42
CA PHE A 198 46.65 -19.50 -27.33
C PHE A 198 47.67 -18.48 -26.80
N MET A 199 47.58 -17.20 -27.20
CA MET A 199 48.44 -16.14 -26.63
C MET A 199 48.17 -15.91 -25.15
N LEU A 200 46.92 -15.95 -24.69
CA LEU A 200 46.57 -15.79 -23.28
C LEU A 200 47.00 -17.01 -22.45
N LEU A 201 46.92 -18.22 -23.01
CA LEU A 201 47.46 -19.44 -22.40
C LEU A 201 48.98 -19.38 -22.27
N ALA A 202 49.68 -18.98 -23.34
CA ALA A 202 51.15 -18.90 -23.36
C ALA A 202 51.72 -17.80 -22.44
N THR A 203 50.93 -16.76 -22.15
CA THR A 203 51.35 -15.64 -21.28
C THR A 203 50.90 -15.78 -19.82
N GLY A 204 50.20 -16.86 -19.46
CA GLY A 204 49.64 -17.05 -18.10
C GLY A 204 48.43 -16.18 -17.78
N LYS A 205 48.07 -15.23 -18.66
CA LYS A 205 46.96 -14.27 -18.49
C LYS A 205 45.58 -14.93 -18.40
N MET A 206 45.42 -16.17 -18.87
CA MET A 206 44.19 -16.95 -18.64
C MET A 206 44.00 -17.28 -17.16
N ALA A 207 45.05 -17.76 -16.48
CA ALA A 207 45.00 -18.13 -15.07
C ALA A 207 44.75 -16.90 -14.18
N GLU A 208 45.39 -15.76 -14.50
CA GLU A 208 45.13 -14.49 -13.80
C GLU A 208 43.67 -14.03 -13.94
N ARG A 209 43.06 -14.23 -15.11
CA ARG A 209 41.65 -13.88 -15.34
C ARG A 209 40.71 -14.83 -14.58
N GLU A 210 40.97 -16.14 -14.63
CA GLU A 210 40.18 -17.12 -13.88
C GLU A 210 40.26 -16.83 -12.38
N GLN A 211 41.43 -16.43 -11.88
CA GLN A 211 41.61 -15.98 -10.52
C GLN A 211 40.85 -14.67 -10.21
N GLU A 212 40.87 -13.67 -11.10
CA GLU A 212 40.12 -12.41 -10.94
C GLU A 212 38.59 -12.67 -10.87
N VAL A 213 38.08 -13.59 -11.71
CA VAL A 213 36.66 -14.00 -11.69
C VAL A 213 36.33 -14.77 -10.42
N ALA A 214 37.19 -15.70 -9.98
CA ALA A 214 36.97 -16.43 -8.73
C ALA A 214 36.98 -15.51 -7.49
N GLN A 215 37.85 -14.51 -7.46
CA GLN A 215 37.89 -13.49 -6.41
C GLN A 215 36.64 -12.63 -6.41
N PHE A 216 36.17 -12.22 -7.58
CA PHE A 216 34.91 -11.48 -7.74
C PHE A 216 33.71 -12.30 -7.23
N VAL A 217 33.61 -13.57 -7.62
CA VAL A 217 32.51 -14.45 -7.22
C VAL A 217 32.48 -14.64 -5.70
N ARG A 218 33.63 -14.91 -5.07
CA ARG A 218 33.73 -15.02 -3.60
C ARG A 218 33.34 -13.72 -2.90
N PHE A 219 33.79 -12.58 -3.43
CA PHE A 219 33.45 -11.28 -2.86
C PHE A 219 31.95 -10.97 -2.97
N ALA A 220 31.35 -11.23 -4.15
CA ALA A 220 29.94 -11.03 -4.39
C ALA A 220 29.08 -11.93 -3.48
N GLU A 221 29.44 -13.20 -3.34
CA GLU A 221 28.78 -14.14 -2.44
C GLU A 221 28.81 -13.66 -0.99
N ALA A 222 29.99 -13.32 -0.46
CA ALA A 222 30.14 -12.84 0.91
C ALA A 222 29.33 -11.55 1.14
N SER A 223 29.33 -10.63 0.19
CA SER A 223 28.59 -9.36 0.28
C SER A 223 27.07 -9.57 0.30
N ILE A 224 26.56 -10.40 -0.61
CA ILE A 224 25.12 -10.65 -0.74
C ILE A 224 24.59 -11.45 0.45
N LEU A 225 25.30 -12.50 0.88
CA LEU A 225 24.88 -13.30 2.04
C LEU A 225 24.76 -12.43 3.29
N ARG A 226 25.73 -11.53 3.51
CA ARG A 226 25.72 -10.62 4.64
C ARG A 226 24.60 -9.58 4.53
N MET A 227 24.34 -9.05 3.33
CA MET A 227 23.20 -8.15 3.10
C MET A 227 21.85 -8.81 3.43
N LEU A 228 21.73 -10.11 3.15
CA LEU A 228 20.53 -10.90 3.42
C LEU A 228 20.38 -11.30 4.90
N GLU A 229 21.35 -11.08 5.77
CA GLU A 229 21.19 -11.30 7.22
C GLU A 229 20.15 -10.33 7.81
N PHE A 230 20.15 -9.06 7.35
CA PHE A 230 19.13 -8.09 7.74
C PHE A 230 17.70 -8.56 7.45
N VAL A 231 17.49 -9.32 6.36
CA VAL A 231 16.17 -9.85 6.01
C VAL A 231 15.64 -10.81 7.08
N ASP A 232 16.51 -11.62 7.69
CA ASP A 232 16.10 -12.51 8.78
C ASP A 232 15.81 -11.70 10.04
N ALA A 233 16.68 -10.75 10.34
CA ALA A 233 16.61 -9.85 11.47
C ALA A 233 15.30 -9.04 11.49
N VAL A 234 14.95 -8.44 10.35
CA VAL A 234 13.73 -7.63 10.22
C VAL A 234 12.46 -8.49 10.25
N ALA A 235 12.51 -9.70 9.69
CA ALA A 235 11.40 -10.64 9.79
C ALA A 235 11.17 -11.10 11.24
N ASP A 236 12.25 -11.36 12.00
CA ASP A 236 12.14 -11.72 13.42
C ASP A 236 11.61 -10.54 14.24
N ALA A 237 12.13 -9.33 14.01
CA ALA A 237 11.63 -8.11 14.66
C ALA A 237 10.14 -7.88 14.40
N ALA A 238 9.65 -8.15 13.19
CA ALA A 238 8.24 -8.06 12.82
C ALA A 238 7.36 -9.16 13.46
N LEU A 239 7.93 -10.34 13.71
CA LEU A 239 7.22 -11.47 14.34
C LEU A 239 7.18 -11.38 15.86
N ASN A 240 8.05 -10.57 16.47
CA ASN A 240 7.99 -10.28 17.90
C ASN A 240 6.63 -9.65 18.29
N ASP A 241 6.26 -9.77 19.57
CA ASP A 241 4.93 -9.46 20.11
C ASP A 241 4.68 -7.94 20.23
N GLY A 242 5.02 -7.18 19.19
CA GLY A 242 4.73 -5.77 19.06
C GLY A 242 3.23 -5.50 18.90
N ASP A 243 2.81 -4.35 19.42
CA ASP A 243 1.44 -3.83 19.40
C ASP A 243 0.88 -3.73 17.97
N ASP A 244 -0.44 -3.72 17.84
CA ASP A 244 -1.18 -3.61 16.56
C ASP A 244 -0.73 -2.37 15.77
N ASP A 245 -0.44 -1.27 16.47
CA ASP A 245 0.06 -0.02 15.87
C ASP A 245 1.43 -0.23 15.20
N GLN A 246 2.38 -0.87 15.89
CA GLN A 246 3.71 -1.14 15.33
C GLN A 246 3.66 -2.05 14.09
N ALA A 247 2.76 -3.05 14.12
CA ALA A 247 2.54 -3.93 12.98
C ALA A 247 2.07 -3.13 11.76
N ALA A 248 1.18 -2.16 11.97
CA ALA A 248 0.77 -1.29 10.89
C ALA A 248 1.92 -0.43 10.37
N GLU A 249 2.64 0.26 11.26
CA GLU A 249 3.72 1.17 10.89
C GLU A 249 4.78 0.53 10.01
N THR A 250 5.11 -0.72 10.35
CA THR A 250 6.24 -1.45 9.78
C THR A 250 5.86 -2.14 8.47
N LEU A 251 4.56 -2.42 8.23
CA LEU A 251 4.09 -3.21 7.08
C LEU A 251 4.45 -2.61 5.71
N PRO A 252 4.29 -1.29 5.45
CA PRO A 252 4.71 -0.69 4.19
C PRO A 252 6.19 -0.93 3.88
N GLY A 253 7.06 -0.79 4.88
CA GLY A 253 8.50 -1.04 4.72
C GLY A 253 8.81 -2.51 4.46
N MET A 254 8.14 -3.42 5.16
CA MET A 254 8.28 -4.87 4.93
C MET A 254 7.89 -5.28 3.51
N LEU A 255 6.80 -4.71 2.97
CA LEU A 255 6.40 -4.95 1.58
C LEU A 255 7.47 -4.47 0.59
N GLN A 256 8.11 -3.32 0.84
CA GLN A 256 9.20 -2.84 -0.01
C GLN A 256 10.47 -3.70 0.08
N VAL A 257 10.85 -4.14 1.27
CA VAL A 257 11.98 -5.09 1.45
C VAL A 257 11.68 -6.38 0.68
N TYR A 258 10.46 -6.90 0.77
CA TYR A 258 10.02 -8.08 0.02
C TYR A 258 10.13 -7.88 -1.49
N THR A 259 9.56 -6.78 -2.01
CA THR A 259 9.65 -6.42 -3.43
C THR A 259 11.10 -6.34 -3.89
N CYS A 260 11.99 -5.70 -3.12
CA CYS A 260 13.41 -5.62 -3.44
C CYS A 260 14.07 -7.01 -3.51
N VAL A 261 13.78 -7.90 -2.55
CA VAL A 261 14.29 -9.28 -2.57
C VAL A 261 13.78 -10.05 -3.80
N VAL A 262 12.51 -9.89 -4.16
CA VAL A 262 11.92 -10.58 -5.32
C VAL A 262 12.50 -10.04 -6.63
N ASP A 263 12.49 -8.72 -6.82
CA ASP A 263 12.86 -8.06 -8.07
C ASP A 263 14.35 -8.18 -8.39
N ASP A 264 15.22 -8.08 -7.38
CA ASP A 264 16.68 -8.06 -7.59
C ASP A 264 17.29 -9.48 -7.56
N SER A 265 16.57 -10.50 -7.05
CA SER A 265 17.07 -11.88 -7.00
C SER A 265 17.44 -12.48 -8.37
N PRO A 266 16.68 -12.29 -9.48
CA PRO A 266 17.02 -12.88 -10.77
C PRO A 266 18.34 -12.34 -11.31
N THR A 267 18.62 -11.04 -11.12
CA THR A 267 19.86 -10.40 -11.53
C THR A 267 21.06 -10.96 -10.76
N VAL A 268 20.91 -11.11 -9.44
CA VAL A 268 21.93 -11.74 -8.59
C VAL A 268 22.18 -13.20 -8.98
N LEU A 269 21.12 -13.97 -9.24
CA LEU A 269 21.23 -15.36 -9.64
C LEU A 269 21.89 -15.51 -11.02
N ALA A 270 21.53 -14.67 -11.99
CA ALA A 270 22.17 -14.63 -13.30
C ALA A 270 23.68 -14.35 -13.17
N LEU A 271 24.08 -13.43 -12.27
CA LEU A 271 25.47 -13.14 -11.98
C LEU A 271 26.25 -14.39 -11.55
N PHE A 272 25.72 -15.19 -10.61
CA PHE A 272 26.41 -16.41 -10.16
C PHE A 272 26.41 -17.53 -11.19
N LYS A 273 25.37 -17.63 -12.02
CA LYS A 273 25.31 -18.60 -13.12
C LYS A 273 26.39 -18.32 -14.17
N GLU A 274 26.53 -17.05 -14.55
CA GLU A 274 27.45 -16.61 -15.59
C GLU A 274 28.91 -16.53 -15.10
N ALA A 275 29.14 -16.07 -13.87
CA ALA A 275 30.49 -15.86 -13.35
C ALA A 275 31.16 -17.16 -12.87
N SER A 276 30.40 -18.09 -12.27
CA SER A 276 30.98 -19.35 -11.76
C SER A 276 31.10 -20.44 -12.83
N GLY A 277 30.31 -20.34 -13.92
CA GLY A 277 30.19 -21.40 -14.93
C GLY A 277 29.61 -22.71 -14.40
N THR A 278 29.14 -22.74 -13.15
CA THR A 278 28.61 -23.93 -12.47
C THR A 278 27.20 -23.70 -11.95
N THR A 279 26.31 -24.68 -12.11
CA THR A 279 24.92 -24.60 -11.62
C THR A 279 24.82 -24.69 -10.10
N SER A 280 25.83 -25.24 -9.42
CA SER A 280 25.77 -25.48 -7.96
C SER A 280 25.67 -24.20 -7.13
N MET A 281 26.39 -23.14 -7.51
CA MET A 281 26.35 -21.86 -6.79
C MET A 281 25.03 -21.12 -7.02
N PHE A 282 24.52 -21.16 -8.24
CA PHE A 282 23.18 -20.66 -8.58
C PHE A 282 22.12 -21.35 -7.71
N ASP A 283 22.14 -22.69 -7.64
CA ASP A 283 21.17 -23.46 -6.85
C ASP A 283 21.28 -23.15 -5.35
N ALA A 284 22.50 -22.99 -4.83
CA ALA A 284 22.75 -22.65 -3.43
C ALA A 284 22.19 -21.26 -3.09
N MET A 285 22.51 -20.25 -3.90
CA MET A 285 22.03 -18.88 -3.69
C MET A 285 20.52 -18.77 -3.88
N ASN A 286 19.96 -19.47 -4.88
CA ASN A 286 18.51 -19.52 -5.08
C ASN A 286 17.80 -20.08 -3.85
N LYS A 287 18.31 -21.16 -3.25
CA LYS A 287 17.77 -21.69 -1.99
C LYS A 287 17.82 -20.68 -0.85
N VAL A 288 18.86 -19.85 -0.77
CA VAL A 288 18.95 -18.77 0.23
C VAL A 288 17.82 -17.76 0.00
N PHE A 289 17.69 -17.21 -1.22
CA PHE A 289 16.62 -16.26 -1.55
C PHE A 289 15.22 -16.82 -1.27
N LEU A 290 14.95 -18.08 -1.67
CA LEU A 290 13.67 -18.74 -1.41
C LEU A 290 13.36 -18.81 0.10
N ARG A 291 14.36 -19.13 0.94
CA ARG A 291 14.18 -19.17 2.40
C ARG A 291 13.90 -17.79 2.98
N LYS A 292 14.67 -16.78 2.58
CA LYS A 292 14.50 -15.39 3.04
C LYS A 292 13.12 -14.85 2.65
N ARG A 293 12.70 -15.10 1.41
CA ARG A 293 11.37 -14.75 0.89
C ARG A 293 10.25 -15.41 1.68
N SER A 294 10.34 -16.72 1.93
CA SER A 294 9.34 -17.44 2.73
C SER A 294 9.20 -16.86 4.14
N LYS A 295 10.32 -16.52 4.79
CA LYS A 295 10.30 -15.92 6.14
C LYS A 295 9.68 -14.52 6.14
N LEU A 296 9.99 -13.69 5.15
CA LEU A 296 9.33 -12.40 4.96
C LEU A 296 7.82 -12.57 4.68
N SER A 297 7.43 -13.53 3.83
CA SER A 297 6.02 -13.84 3.55
C SER A 297 5.26 -14.18 4.84
N ASP A 298 5.86 -14.95 5.75
CA ASP A 298 5.29 -15.27 7.06
C ASP A 298 5.11 -14.01 7.93
N ALA A 299 6.14 -13.17 8.01
CA ALA A 299 6.10 -11.92 8.80
C ALA A 299 5.05 -10.94 8.25
N ILE A 300 5.05 -10.70 6.94
CA ILE A 300 4.10 -9.81 6.26
C ILE A 300 2.67 -10.29 6.46
N TRP A 301 2.41 -11.59 6.26
CA TRP A 301 1.08 -12.16 6.50
C TRP A 301 0.63 -11.98 7.95
N SER A 302 1.51 -12.25 8.92
CA SER A 302 1.22 -12.05 10.34
C SER A 302 0.84 -10.61 10.65
N MET A 303 1.62 -9.64 10.16
CA MET A 303 1.34 -8.22 10.36
C MET A 303 0.04 -7.79 9.67
N MET A 304 -0.20 -8.25 8.44
CA MET A 304 -1.43 -7.97 7.71
C MET A 304 -2.66 -8.47 8.48
N GLU A 305 -2.56 -9.64 9.08
CA GLU A 305 -3.62 -10.24 9.87
C GLU A 305 -3.84 -9.50 11.19
N LYS A 306 -2.77 -9.07 11.88
CA LYS A 306 -2.86 -8.19 13.07
C LYS A 306 -3.59 -6.89 12.73
N VAL A 307 -3.14 -6.19 11.69
CA VAL A 307 -3.76 -4.94 11.19
C VAL A 307 -5.22 -5.16 10.81
N ARG A 308 -5.52 -6.26 10.12
CA ARG A 308 -6.90 -6.58 9.72
C ARG A 308 -7.77 -6.88 10.94
N ALA A 309 -7.25 -7.60 11.93
CA ALA A 309 -7.96 -7.94 13.14
C ALA A 309 -8.28 -6.70 14.00
N SER A 310 -7.38 -5.71 14.04
CA SER A 310 -7.60 -4.46 14.78
C SER A 310 -8.85 -3.71 14.28
N PHE A 311 -9.10 -3.69 12.96
CA PHE A 311 -10.31 -3.10 12.37
C PHE A 311 -11.61 -3.83 12.71
N LEU A 312 -11.56 -5.08 13.18
CA LEU A 312 -12.76 -5.88 13.47
C LEU A 312 -13.15 -5.89 14.95
N LYS A 313 -12.45 -5.13 15.79
CA LYS A 313 -12.82 -4.95 17.20
C LYS A 313 -14.12 -4.13 17.29
N ASP A 314 -15.04 -4.55 18.16
CA ASP A 314 -16.38 -3.94 18.27
C ASP A 314 -16.34 -2.46 18.67
N ASP A 315 -15.34 -2.04 19.45
CA ASP A 315 -15.19 -0.64 19.87
C ASP A 315 -14.84 0.30 18.71
N CYS A 316 -14.21 -0.19 17.64
CA CYS A 316 -13.86 0.60 16.46
C CYS A 316 -15.07 0.97 15.61
N TRP A 317 -16.26 0.46 15.90
CA TRP A 317 -17.48 0.65 15.11
C TRP A 317 -18.59 1.37 15.88
N ARG A 318 -18.25 1.96 17.04
CA ARG A 318 -19.16 2.85 17.75
C ARG A 318 -19.31 4.15 16.98
N VAL A 319 -20.53 4.46 16.58
CA VAL A 319 -20.87 5.69 15.87
C VAL A 319 -20.68 6.87 16.82
N SER A 320 -19.82 7.82 16.45
CA SER A 320 -19.60 9.06 17.20
C SER A 320 -20.69 10.10 16.87
N PRO A 321 -20.94 11.11 17.72
CA PRO A 321 -21.91 12.17 17.44
C PRO A 321 -21.69 12.95 16.14
N ALA A 322 -20.45 13.01 15.64
CA ALA A 322 -20.12 13.59 14.34
C ALA A 322 -20.52 12.69 13.16
N ASP A 323 -20.48 11.37 13.35
CA ASP A 323 -20.91 10.35 12.39
C ASP A 323 -22.43 10.12 12.46
N GLU A 324 -23.07 10.45 13.58
CA GLU A 324 -24.52 10.46 13.78
C GLU A 324 -25.24 11.45 12.86
N ALA A 325 -24.55 12.40 12.23
CA ALA A 325 -25.11 13.20 11.13
C ALA A 325 -25.24 12.39 9.82
N GLY A 326 -24.89 11.10 9.83
CA GLY A 326 -24.93 10.22 8.67
C GLY A 326 -23.62 10.19 7.88
N GLY A 327 -22.52 10.76 8.37
CA GLY A 327 -21.24 10.86 7.66
C GLY A 327 -20.55 9.52 7.33
N VAL A 328 -19.43 9.59 6.60
CA VAL A 328 -18.57 8.41 6.37
C VAL A 328 -17.80 8.11 7.65
N HIS A 329 -17.92 6.88 8.14
CA HIS A 329 -17.31 6.39 9.36
C HIS A 329 -15.78 6.41 9.26
N GLU A 330 -15.10 6.79 10.35
CA GLU A 330 -13.63 6.89 10.36
C GLU A 330 -12.96 5.55 10.04
N THR A 331 -13.35 4.47 10.72
CA THR A 331 -12.88 3.09 10.44
C THR A 331 -13.04 2.67 8.98
N THR A 332 -14.09 3.13 8.29
CA THR A 332 -14.26 2.90 6.84
C THR A 332 -13.20 3.61 6.02
N ARG A 333 -12.87 4.87 6.34
CA ARG A 333 -11.79 5.62 5.66
C ARG A 333 -10.45 4.92 5.84
N LEU A 334 -10.16 4.54 7.08
CA LEU A 334 -8.91 3.92 7.50
C LEU A 334 -8.70 2.54 6.86
N MET A 335 -9.73 1.68 6.90
CA MET A 335 -9.67 0.38 6.25
C MET A 335 -9.54 0.49 4.72
N MET A 336 -10.16 1.50 4.09
CA MET A 336 -9.97 1.74 2.64
C MET A 336 -8.58 2.28 2.30
N ASN A 337 -7.95 3.05 3.18
CA ASN A 337 -6.54 3.44 3.01
C ASN A 337 -5.62 2.22 3.13
N TYR A 338 -5.92 1.31 4.06
CA TYR A 338 -5.20 0.04 4.19
C TYR A 338 -5.38 -0.85 2.95
N VAL A 339 -6.60 -0.99 2.42
CA VAL A 339 -6.88 -1.67 1.14
C VAL A 339 -6.09 -1.04 -0.01
N THR A 340 -5.99 0.29 -0.04
CA THR A 340 -5.21 1.02 -1.06
C THR A 340 -3.71 0.70 -0.97
N LEU A 341 -3.15 0.63 0.25
CA LEU A 341 -1.77 0.24 0.48
C LEU A 341 -1.51 -1.18 -0.06
N LEU A 342 -2.40 -2.12 0.25
CA LEU A 342 -2.28 -3.50 -0.20
C LEU A 342 -2.34 -3.59 -1.72
N TRP A 343 -3.36 -2.99 -2.35
CA TRP A 343 -3.54 -3.03 -3.81
C TRP A 343 -2.34 -2.48 -4.58
N ARG A 344 -1.71 -1.40 -4.10
CA ARG A 344 -0.52 -0.83 -4.75
C ARG A 344 0.70 -1.75 -4.71
N ASN A 345 0.70 -2.73 -3.82
CA ASN A 345 1.73 -3.76 -3.71
C ASN A 345 1.22 -5.12 -4.22
N GLU A 346 0.26 -5.14 -5.16
CA GLU A 346 -0.37 -6.38 -5.67
C GLU A 346 0.66 -7.42 -6.14
N GLY A 347 1.71 -7.01 -6.85
CA GLY A 347 2.72 -7.94 -7.36
C GLY A 347 3.45 -8.67 -6.23
N ALA A 348 3.88 -7.94 -5.20
CA ALA A 348 4.49 -8.54 -4.01
C ALA A 348 3.49 -9.41 -3.23
N LEU A 349 2.25 -8.92 -3.08
CA LEU A 349 1.21 -9.63 -2.35
C LEU A 349 0.81 -10.94 -3.02
N ASP A 350 0.73 -11.01 -4.34
CA ASP A 350 0.39 -12.25 -5.04
C ASP A 350 1.41 -13.36 -4.71
N PHE A 351 2.70 -13.04 -4.65
CA PHE A 351 3.73 -14.00 -4.21
C PHE A 351 3.61 -14.36 -2.72
N VAL A 352 3.36 -13.38 -1.84
CA VAL A 352 3.14 -13.64 -0.41
C VAL A 352 1.92 -14.57 -0.22
N LEU A 353 0.83 -14.32 -0.93
CA LEU A 353 -0.41 -15.10 -0.86
C LEU A 353 -0.24 -16.51 -1.42
N GLN A 354 0.57 -16.66 -2.47
CA GLN A 354 0.97 -17.98 -2.99
C GLN A 354 1.80 -18.77 -1.97
N ASP A 355 2.79 -18.15 -1.32
CA ASP A 355 3.57 -18.80 -0.26
C ASP A 355 2.67 -19.18 0.94
N GLN A 356 1.64 -18.38 1.22
CA GLN A 356 0.70 -18.53 2.33
C GLN A 356 -0.63 -19.21 1.97
N GLN A 357 -0.68 -19.95 0.86
CA GLN A 357 -1.93 -20.44 0.25
C GLN A 357 -2.87 -21.16 1.23
N ARG A 358 -2.33 -21.95 2.16
CA ARG A 358 -3.14 -22.65 3.17
C ARG A 358 -3.84 -21.69 4.14
N ARG A 359 -3.11 -20.68 4.65
CA ARG A 359 -3.68 -19.66 5.55
C ARG A 359 -4.69 -18.80 4.81
N PHE A 360 -4.40 -18.46 3.56
CA PHE A 360 -5.29 -17.68 2.71
C PHE A 360 -6.60 -18.40 2.40
N LYS A 361 -6.57 -19.70 2.08
CA LYS A 361 -7.79 -20.52 1.89
C LYS A 361 -8.68 -20.52 3.15
N ILE A 362 -8.08 -20.64 4.34
CA ILE A 362 -8.83 -20.56 5.62
C ILE A 362 -9.47 -19.17 5.76
N PHE A 363 -8.73 -18.10 5.47
CA PHE A 363 -9.21 -16.72 5.53
C PHE A 363 -10.41 -16.46 4.60
N LEU A 364 -10.37 -16.94 3.36
CA LEU A 364 -11.49 -16.80 2.42
C LEU A 364 -12.75 -17.55 2.88
N SER A 365 -12.61 -18.55 3.75
CA SER A 365 -13.69 -19.46 4.18
C SER A 365 -14.25 -20.28 3.01
N GLU A 366 -13.45 -20.54 1.99
CA GLU A 366 -13.81 -21.36 0.83
C GLU A 366 -13.01 -22.68 0.82
N PRO A 367 -13.68 -23.85 0.74
CA PRO A 367 -13.02 -25.14 0.70
C PRO A 367 -12.61 -25.59 -0.73
N ASP A 368 -12.90 -24.80 -1.77
CA ASP A 368 -12.78 -25.25 -3.17
C ASP A 368 -11.39 -24.97 -3.78
N ASP A 369 -10.93 -25.87 -4.66
CA ASP A 369 -9.53 -26.00 -5.06
C ASP A 369 -9.12 -25.09 -6.25
N HIS A 370 -10.02 -24.22 -6.70
CA HIS A 370 -9.86 -23.40 -7.91
C HIS A 370 -9.77 -21.88 -7.69
N CYS A 371 -9.73 -21.42 -6.44
CA CYS A 371 -9.50 -19.99 -6.17
C CYS A 371 -8.02 -19.65 -6.43
N SER A 372 -7.76 -18.74 -7.37
CA SER A 372 -6.46 -18.09 -7.49
C SER A 372 -6.17 -17.35 -6.18
N SER A 373 -5.03 -17.59 -5.54
CA SER A 373 -4.64 -16.82 -4.36
C SER A 373 -4.11 -15.46 -4.82
N SER A 374 -5.01 -14.48 -4.99
CA SER A 374 -4.68 -13.16 -5.52
C SER A 374 -4.97 -12.03 -4.55
N ALA A 375 -4.26 -10.92 -4.69
CA ALA A 375 -4.51 -9.67 -3.97
C ALA A 375 -5.95 -9.17 -4.20
N ALA A 376 -6.50 -9.43 -5.38
CA ALA A 376 -7.88 -9.17 -5.76
C ALA A 376 -8.89 -9.88 -4.84
N ASP A 377 -8.69 -11.18 -4.59
CA ASP A 377 -9.57 -11.97 -3.72
C ASP A 377 -9.49 -11.52 -2.26
N LEU A 378 -8.29 -11.16 -1.80
CA LEU A 378 -8.06 -10.57 -0.48
C LEU A 378 -8.88 -9.27 -0.31
N ILE A 379 -8.78 -8.36 -1.29
CA ILE A 379 -9.46 -7.07 -1.23
C ILE A 379 -10.97 -7.24 -1.29
N LYS A 380 -11.47 -8.12 -2.17
CA LYS A 380 -12.90 -8.45 -2.24
C LYS A 380 -13.41 -8.95 -0.88
N LYS A 381 -12.67 -9.83 -0.21
CA LYS A 381 -13.01 -10.31 1.13
C LYS A 381 -12.97 -9.20 2.18
N MET A 382 -11.97 -8.32 2.15
CA MET A 382 -11.87 -7.18 3.07
C MET A 382 -13.03 -6.21 2.91
N ILE A 383 -13.40 -5.86 1.67
CA ILE A 383 -14.57 -5.01 1.38
C ILE A 383 -15.85 -5.69 1.89
N SER A 384 -16.03 -6.99 1.64
CA SER A 384 -17.20 -7.71 2.16
C SER A 384 -17.26 -7.72 3.69
N CYS A 385 -16.11 -7.86 4.38
CA CYS A 385 -16.05 -7.75 5.84
C CYS A 385 -16.41 -6.34 6.32
N LEU A 386 -15.90 -5.31 5.64
CA LEU A 386 -16.18 -3.91 5.93
C LEU A 386 -17.68 -3.60 5.82
N GLU A 387 -18.34 -4.05 4.74
CA GLU A 387 -19.78 -3.88 4.53
C GLU A 387 -20.61 -4.55 5.63
N LYS A 388 -20.25 -5.78 6.03
CA LYS A 388 -20.93 -6.50 7.12
C LYS A 388 -20.80 -5.77 8.46
N GLN A 389 -19.62 -5.19 8.73
CA GLN A 389 -19.41 -4.41 9.94
C GLN A 389 -20.20 -3.10 9.91
N LEU A 390 -20.30 -2.45 8.75
CA LEU A 390 -21.14 -1.26 8.57
C LEU A 390 -22.64 -1.56 8.81
N GLU A 391 -23.14 -2.69 8.32
CA GLU A 391 -24.51 -3.13 8.60
C GLU A 391 -24.73 -3.35 10.10
N LYS A 392 -23.80 -4.04 10.78
CA LYS A 392 -23.84 -4.23 12.23
C LYS A 392 -23.79 -2.87 12.95
N ALA A 393 -22.87 -1.98 12.56
CA ALA A 393 -22.70 -0.65 13.13
C ALA A 393 -23.97 0.20 13.00
N SER A 394 -24.63 0.11 11.84
CA SER A 394 -25.88 0.84 11.57
C SER A 394 -27.03 0.48 12.52
N SER A 395 -27.00 -0.72 13.12
CA SER A 395 -28.01 -1.15 14.10
C SER A 395 -27.89 -0.45 15.45
N PHE A 396 -26.74 0.17 15.74
CA PHE A 396 -26.52 0.95 16.97
C PHE A 396 -26.95 2.41 16.83
N ILE A 397 -27.28 2.87 15.61
CA ILE A 397 -27.76 4.23 15.39
C ILE A 397 -29.14 4.37 16.07
N PRO A 398 -29.31 5.34 16.99
CA PRO A 398 -30.56 5.49 17.74
C PRO A 398 -31.77 5.65 16.81
N ASP A 399 -32.75 4.75 16.98
CA ASP A 399 -34.04 4.79 16.30
C ASP A 399 -35.08 5.81 16.80
N PRO A 400 -35.04 6.36 18.04
CA PRO A 400 -36.13 7.21 18.50
C PRO A 400 -36.02 8.63 17.90
N GLY A 401 -36.64 8.81 16.72
CA GLY A 401 -36.87 10.11 16.10
C GLY A 401 -36.47 10.22 14.62
N SER A 402 -35.58 9.33 14.16
CA SER A 402 -34.90 9.44 12.85
C SER A 402 -34.59 8.07 12.23
N PRO A 403 -35.59 7.20 12.00
CA PRO A 403 -35.36 5.82 11.57
C PRO A 403 -34.72 5.69 10.17
N GLY A 404 -34.74 6.76 9.37
CA GLY A 404 -34.05 6.87 8.08
C GLY A 404 -32.54 7.06 8.15
N LEU A 405 -32.01 7.52 9.30
CA LEU A 405 -30.61 7.92 9.44
C LEU A 405 -29.64 6.77 9.21
N ARG A 406 -30.00 5.55 9.65
CA ARG A 406 -29.21 4.34 9.40
C ARG A 406 -28.93 4.10 7.92
N TYR A 407 -29.90 4.40 7.06
CA TYR A 407 -29.78 4.18 5.62
C TYR A 407 -28.95 5.28 4.95
N ILE A 408 -29.02 6.51 5.45
CA ILE A 408 -28.11 7.60 5.03
C ILE A 408 -26.67 7.23 5.37
N PHE A 409 -26.42 6.78 6.60
CA PHE A 409 -25.11 6.30 7.02
C PHE A 409 -24.59 5.17 6.11
N LEU A 410 -25.40 4.14 5.85
CA LEU A 410 -25.02 3.04 4.96
C LEU A 410 -24.73 3.53 3.53
N MET A 411 -25.59 4.37 2.94
CA MET A 411 -25.37 4.91 1.60
C MET A 411 -24.09 5.73 1.49
N ASN A 412 -23.79 6.58 2.48
CA ASN A 412 -22.59 7.39 2.47
C ASN A 412 -21.32 6.54 2.53
N ASN A 413 -21.30 5.52 3.40
CA ASN A 413 -20.17 4.61 3.50
C ASN A 413 -20.02 3.73 2.26
N CYS A 414 -21.10 3.16 1.72
CA CYS A 414 -21.06 2.39 0.46
C CYS A 414 -20.58 3.26 -0.72
N SER A 415 -21.10 4.49 -0.84
CA SER A 415 -20.69 5.43 -1.88
C SER A 415 -19.20 5.76 -1.79
N PHE A 416 -18.68 5.97 -0.57
CA PHE A 416 -17.25 6.22 -0.35
C PHE A 416 -16.39 5.01 -0.74
N ILE A 417 -16.79 3.80 -0.35
CA ILE A 417 -16.10 2.56 -0.72
C ILE A 417 -16.08 2.41 -2.25
N SER A 418 -17.22 2.57 -2.93
CA SER A 418 -17.30 2.46 -4.39
C SER A 418 -16.42 3.49 -5.11
N GLU A 419 -16.35 4.73 -4.61
CA GLU A 419 -15.52 5.78 -5.18
C GLU A 419 -14.01 5.48 -5.01
N LYS A 420 -13.61 4.98 -3.83
CA LYS A 420 -12.22 4.57 -3.58
C LYS A 420 -11.85 3.35 -4.42
N VAL A 421 -12.71 2.32 -4.51
CA VAL A 421 -12.47 1.14 -5.36
C VAL A 421 -12.35 1.55 -6.84
N SER A 422 -13.25 2.41 -7.33
CA SER A 422 -13.15 2.94 -8.70
C SER A 422 -11.83 3.67 -8.91
N SER A 423 -11.40 4.48 -7.95
CA SER A 423 -10.12 5.21 -8.02
C SER A 423 -8.92 4.25 -8.08
N LEU A 424 -8.93 3.14 -7.34
CA LEU A 424 -7.90 2.09 -7.42
C LEU A 424 -7.86 1.42 -8.80
N LEU A 425 -9.01 1.29 -9.44
CA LEU A 425 -9.17 0.65 -10.74
C LEU A 425 -8.93 1.60 -11.93
N LEU A 426 -8.92 2.91 -11.71
CA LEU A 426 -8.69 3.93 -12.74
C LEU A 426 -7.22 4.38 -12.88
N LEU A 427 -6.34 4.08 -11.91
CA LEU A 427 -4.92 4.44 -12.02
C LEU A 427 -4.27 3.69 -13.22
N PRO A 428 -3.71 4.39 -14.22
CA PRO A 428 -2.95 3.76 -15.28
C PRO A 428 -1.70 3.15 -14.66
N LEU A 429 -1.44 1.86 -14.94
CA LEU A 429 -0.09 1.35 -14.88
C LEU A 429 0.63 2.02 -16.06
N GLU A 430 1.40 3.07 -15.79
CA GLU A 430 1.97 3.94 -16.82
C GLU A 430 2.86 3.15 -17.78
N ASP A 431 2.65 3.45 -19.07
CA ASP A 431 3.15 2.78 -20.27
C ASP A 431 4.60 2.29 -20.19
N TYR A 432 4.79 0.97 -20.26
CA TYR A 432 6.00 0.38 -20.83
C TYR A 432 6.05 0.75 -22.32
N LYS A 433 6.74 1.86 -22.63
CA LYS A 433 7.17 2.21 -23.99
C LYS A 433 8.03 1.08 -24.55
N ILE A 434 7.42 0.17 -25.29
CA ILE A 434 8.13 -0.59 -26.32
C ILE A 434 8.08 0.27 -27.58
N GLU A 435 9.21 0.89 -27.92
CA GLU A 435 9.41 1.47 -29.24
C GLU A 435 9.30 0.35 -30.29
N GLU A 436 8.15 0.26 -30.94
CA GLU A 436 7.92 -0.65 -32.05
C GLU A 436 8.63 -0.11 -33.30
N SER A 437 9.92 -0.44 -33.45
CA SER A 437 10.65 -0.21 -34.68
C SER A 437 10.12 -1.17 -35.76
N ARG A 438 9.45 -0.60 -36.76
CA ARG A 438 9.01 -1.24 -38.02
C ARG A 438 10.12 -2.10 -38.65
N GLY A 439 9.82 -3.38 -38.93
CA GLY A 439 10.67 -4.18 -39.83
C GLY A 439 10.30 -5.66 -39.97
N SER A 440 9.42 -5.97 -40.92
CA SER A 440 9.33 -7.21 -41.70
C SER A 440 9.10 -8.57 -41.01
N ARG A 441 7.89 -9.10 -41.29
CA ARG A 441 7.48 -10.50 -41.44
C ARG A 441 8.59 -11.56 -41.29
N ASP A 442 8.46 -12.37 -40.23
CA ASP A 442 8.43 -13.83 -40.34
C ASP A 442 7.60 -14.41 -39.19
N ARG A 443 6.69 -15.31 -39.54
CA ARG A 443 5.70 -15.92 -38.66
C ARG A 443 6.22 -17.29 -38.26
N GLU A 444 6.97 -17.40 -37.16
CA GLU A 444 7.30 -18.71 -36.58
C GLU A 444 7.69 -18.63 -35.08
N ARG A 445 6.94 -19.41 -34.27
CA ARG A 445 7.13 -19.79 -32.86
C ARG A 445 7.14 -18.67 -31.81
N LEU A 446 5.95 -18.42 -31.26
CA LEU A 446 5.77 -17.87 -29.91
C LEU A 446 6.39 -18.86 -28.89
N SER A 447 7.39 -18.42 -28.13
CA SER A 447 7.94 -19.17 -27.00
C SER A 447 7.06 -18.99 -25.76
N LEU A 448 7.00 -20.05 -24.96
CA LEU A 448 6.19 -20.24 -23.76
C LEU A 448 6.85 -19.58 -22.53
N GLU A 449 7.25 -18.30 -22.62
CA GLU A 449 7.97 -17.64 -21.51
C GLU A 449 7.53 -16.20 -21.20
N ASP A 450 6.56 -15.62 -21.92
CA ASP A 450 6.11 -14.24 -21.66
C ASP A 450 4.77 -14.11 -20.92
N CYS A 451 4.25 -15.19 -20.33
CA CYS A 451 2.94 -15.16 -19.63
C CYS A 451 3.02 -14.86 -18.11
N VAL A 452 4.16 -14.46 -17.54
CA VAL A 452 4.32 -14.46 -16.07
C VAL A 452 4.27 -13.09 -15.39
N ASN A 453 4.38 -11.95 -16.09
CA ASN A 453 4.59 -10.66 -15.40
C ASN A 453 3.67 -9.50 -15.81
N GLN A 454 2.38 -9.73 -16.05
CA GLN A 454 1.40 -8.63 -16.04
C GLN A 454 0.18 -9.00 -15.19
N PRO A 455 -0.31 -8.10 -14.31
CA PRO A 455 -1.61 -8.27 -13.69
C PRO A 455 -2.65 -8.34 -14.81
N ASP A 456 -3.44 -9.41 -14.80
CA ASP A 456 -4.34 -9.72 -15.89
C ASP A 456 -5.42 -8.63 -15.98
N ARG A 457 -5.39 -7.87 -17.08
CA ARG A 457 -6.38 -6.83 -17.42
C ARG A 457 -7.82 -7.37 -17.33
N SER A 458 -7.99 -8.69 -17.47
CA SER A 458 -9.27 -9.41 -17.31
C SER A 458 -9.78 -9.42 -15.86
N ILE A 459 -8.90 -9.56 -14.86
CA ILE A 459 -9.25 -9.62 -13.44
C ILE A 459 -9.70 -8.24 -12.96
N ARG A 460 -8.96 -7.18 -13.35
CA ARG A 460 -9.29 -5.78 -13.03
C ARG A 460 -10.68 -5.41 -13.55
N ALA A 461 -10.97 -5.74 -14.82
CA ALA A 461 -12.26 -5.47 -15.44
C ALA A 461 -13.41 -6.31 -14.85
N THR A 462 -13.11 -7.47 -14.26
CA THR A 462 -14.11 -8.33 -13.60
C THR A 462 -14.47 -7.77 -12.22
N ILE A 463 -13.48 -7.38 -11.42
CA ILE A 463 -13.68 -6.72 -10.12
C ILE A 463 -14.39 -5.39 -10.30
N GLU A 464 -14.01 -4.60 -11.31
CA GLU A 464 -14.66 -3.34 -11.61
C GLU A 464 -16.15 -3.52 -11.93
N ARG A 465 -16.51 -4.55 -12.71
CA ARG A 465 -17.93 -4.82 -13.00
C ARG A 465 -18.68 -5.35 -11.78
N ASP A 466 -18.13 -6.33 -11.08
CA ASP A 466 -18.80 -6.99 -9.97
C ASP A 466 -18.97 -6.05 -8.77
N SER A 467 -17.92 -5.33 -8.37
CA SER A 467 -17.95 -4.41 -7.23
C SER A 467 -18.74 -3.13 -7.50
N ASN A 468 -18.67 -2.57 -8.72
CA ASN A 468 -19.48 -1.39 -9.05
C ASN A 468 -20.96 -1.73 -9.17
N LEU A 469 -21.31 -2.89 -9.74
CA LEU A 469 -22.71 -3.31 -9.87
C LEU A 469 -23.32 -3.63 -8.50
N ASP A 470 -22.61 -4.37 -7.65
CA ASP A 470 -23.08 -4.73 -6.31
C ASP A 470 -23.22 -3.49 -5.40
N GLY A 471 -22.23 -2.58 -5.41
CA GLY A 471 -22.29 -1.33 -4.65
C GLY A 471 -23.45 -0.42 -5.07
N LEU A 472 -23.70 -0.28 -6.37
CA LEU A 472 -24.83 0.53 -6.87
C LEU A 472 -26.19 -0.07 -6.51
N ILE A 473 -26.33 -1.41 -6.59
CA ILE A 473 -27.56 -2.10 -6.18
C ILE A 473 -27.83 -1.89 -4.69
N LYS A 474 -26.80 -2.01 -3.83
CA LYS A 474 -26.93 -1.74 -2.39
C LYS A 474 -27.37 -0.31 -2.10
N ILE A 475 -26.73 0.68 -2.72
CA ILE A 475 -27.10 2.09 -2.55
C ILE A 475 -28.56 2.32 -2.94
N GLN A 476 -29.03 1.74 -4.05
CA GLN A 476 -30.42 1.84 -4.49
C GLN A 476 -31.39 1.22 -3.48
N ASN A 477 -31.09 0.01 -2.97
CA ASN A 477 -31.92 -0.66 -1.97
C ASN A 477 -32.02 0.16 -0.67
N PHE A 478 -30.90 0.76 -0.21
CA PHE A 478 -30.92 1.62 0.97
C PHE A 478 -31.67 2.93 0.73
N MET A 479 -31.63 3.48 -0.49
CA MET A 479 -32.41 4.65 -0.86
C MET A 479 -33.92 4.37 -0.79
N GLU A 480 -34.36 3.23 -1.31
CA GLU A 480 -35.77 2.80 -1.23
C GLU A 480 -36.21 2.61 0.21
N ALA A 481 -35.42 1.90 1.03
CA ALA A 481 -35.70 1.71 2.44
C ALA A 481 -35.77 3.05 3.22
N TYR A 482 -34.89 4.01 2.90
CA TYR A 482 -34.93 5.36 3.45
C TYR A 482 -36.23 6.10 3.10
N LEU A 483 -36.65 6.05 1.84
CA LEU A 483 -37.89 6.68 1.37
C LEU A 483 -39.12 6.07 2.02
N ASP A 484 -39.12 4.76 2.26
CA ASP A 484 -40.22 4.06 2.90
C ASP A 484 -40.30 4.35 4.38
N VAL A 485 -39.17 4.34 5.08
CA VAL A 485 -39.15 4.53 6.53
C VAL A 485 -39.36 6.00 6.92
N SER A 486 -38.90 6.95 6.09
CA SER A 486 -38.89 8.38 6.47
C SER A 486 -39.98 9.21 5.80
N TRP A 487 -40.30 8.91 4.53
CA TRP A 487 -41.23 9.72 3.74
C TRP A 487 -42.59 9.06 3.55
N GLU A 488 -42.70 7.73 3.58
CA GLU A 488 -44.01 7.06 3.54
C GLU A 488 -44.94 7.48 4.69
N PRO A 489 -44.48 7.62 5.96
CA PRO A 489 -45.35 8.12 7.03
C PRO A 489 -45.86 9.53 6.77
N VAL A 490 -45.03 10.41 6.19
CA VAL A 490 -45.42 11.77 5.79
C VAL A 490 -46.50 11.70 4.70
N MET A 491 -46.29 10.87 3.68
CA MET A 491 -47.24 10.71 2.58
C MET A 491 -48.54 10.01 2.99
N SER A 492 -48.49 9.09 3.96
CA SER A 492 -49.66 8.38 4.50
C SER A 492 -50.71 9.34 5.10
N CYS A 493 -50.27 10.52 5.57
CA CYS A 493 -51.16 11.58 6.05
C CYS A 493 -52.13 12.03 4.96
N LEU A 494 -51.72 12.00 3.69
CA LEU A 494 -52.54 12.38 2.54
C LEU A 494 -53.38 11.22 2.00
N TYR A 495 -52.91 9.98 2.12
CA TYR A 495 -53.58 8.78 1.59
C TYR A 495 -54.77 8.33 2.44
N HIS A 496 -54.66 8.38 3.78
CA HIS A 496 -55.70 7.88 4.68
C HIS A 496 -56.92 8.80 4.83
N ASP A 497 -56.83 10.05 4.34
CA ASP A 497 -57.94 11.00 4.28
C ASP A 497 -58.87 10.79 3.07
N ILE A 498 -58.71 9.68 2.34
CA ILE A 498 -59.61 9.26 1.25
C ILE A 498 -60.63 8.19 1.71
N PRO A 499 -61.58 8.44 2.63
CA PRO A 499 -62.75 7.58 2.77
C PRO A 499 -63.69 7.70 1.56
N ARG A 500 -64.15 6.54 1.08
CA ARG A 500 -65.32 6.42 0.20
C ARG A 500 -66.56 6.94 0.93
N GLY A 501 -66.81 8.24 0.82
CA GLY A 501 -68.04 8.88 1.29
C GLY A 501 -67.98 9.31 2.77
N PHE A 502 -68.41 10.56 3.00
CA PHE A 502 -68.67 11.22 4.29
C PHE A 502 -67.47 11.80 5.07
N LEU A 503 -67.28 13.11 4.86
CA LEU A 503 -67.01 14.16 5.87
C LEU A 503 -65.80 14.00 6.82
N ARG A 504 -64.59 14.40 6.36
CA ARG A 504 -63.61 15.26 7.08
C ARG A 504 -62.30 15.40 6.26
N CYS A 505 -62.23 16.32 5.30
CA CYS A 505 -61.00 16.62 4.53
C CYS A 505 -60.17 17.77 5.12
N GLY A 506 -60.24 18.01 6.44
CA GLY A 506 -59.64 19.17 7.09
C GLY A 506 -58.33 18.91 7.83
N GLY A 507 -58.09 17.67 8.26
CA GLY A 507 -57.00 17.32 9.17
C GLY A 507 -55.74 16.78 8.49
N ALA A 508 -55.85 16.12 7.33
CA ALA A 508 -54.68 15.57 6.65
C ALA A 508 -53.64 16.60 6.27
N LEU A 509 -54.05 17.77 5.75
CA LEU A 509 -53.10 18.77 5.31
C LEU A 509 -52.30 19.35 6.49
N ASP A 510 -52.98 19.64 7.60
CA ASP A 510 -52.33 20.14 8.82
C ASP A 510 -51.40 19.06 9.44
N LYS A 511 -51.80 17.78 9.37
CA LYS A 511 -50.97 16.65 9.81
C LYS A 511 -49.76 16.41 8.90
N PHE A 512 -49.96 16.44 7.58
CA PHE A 512 -48.90 16.35 6.58
C PHE A 512 -47.89 17.47 6.77
N GLU A 513 -48.36 18.71 6.93
CA GLU A 513 -47.49 19.87 7.11
C GLU A 513 -46.64 19.76 8.38
N SER A 514 -47.23 19.31 9.49
CA SER A 514 -46.49 19.05 10.73
C SER A 514 -45.46 17.94 10.60
N GLU A 515 -45.81 16.81 9.98
CA GLU A 515 -44.87 15.69 9.78
C GLU A 515 -43.78 16.04 8.76
N PHE A 516 -44.13 16.73 7.67
CA PHE A 516 -43.19 17.21 6.67
C PHE A 516 -42.16 18.15 7.31
N GLN A 517 -42.59 19.12 8.11
CA GLN A 517 -41.68 20.05 8.78
C GLN A 517 -40.77 19.36 9.79
N ARG A 518 -41.30 18.39 10.54
CA ARG A 518 -40.51 17.58 11.47
C ARG A 518 -39.42 16.79 10.74
N THR A 519 -39.79 16.09 9.66
CA THR A 519 -38.87 15.29 8.84
C THR A 519 -37.84 16.19 8.13
N TYR A 520 -38.28 17.29 7.52
CA TYR A 520 -37.42 18.26 6.85
C TYR A 520 -36.38 18.86 7.81
N ALA A 521 -36.80 19.34 8.98
CA ALA A 521 -35.90 19.94 9.96
C ALA A 521 -34.83 18.95 10.44
N ALA A 522 -35.19 17.68 10.61
CA ALA A 522 -34.23 16.64 10.97
C ALA A 522 -33.26 16.34 9.81
N HIS A 523 -33.77 16.10 8.61
CA HIS A 523 -32.97 15.65 7.47
C HIS A 523 -32.07 16.76 6.88
N ARG A 524 -32.42 18.03 7.10
CA ARG A 524 -31.55 19.18 6.77
C ARG A 524 -30.24 19.17 7.54
N MET A 525 -30.22 18.62 8.75
CA MET A 525 -29.04 18.49 9.60
C MET A 525 -28.20 17.25 9.29
N TRP A 526 -28.69 16.36 8.44
CA TRP A 526 -27.93 15.19 8.02
C TRP A 526 -26.95 15.57 6.91
N LYS A 527 -25.88 14.79 6.77
CA LYS A 527 -24.79 15.05 5.85
C LYS A 527 -24.71 13.96 4.80
N VAL A 528 -24.71 14.33 3.52
CA VAL A 528 -24.41 13.43 2.39
C VAL A 528 -23.20 13.99 1.64
N PRO A 529 -21.97 13.52 1.95
CA PRO A 529 -20.75 14.12 1.39
C PRO A 529 -20.69 14.05 -0.13
N ASN A 530 -21.06 12.91 -0.72
CA ASN A 530 -21.01 12.74 -2.17
C ASN A 530 -22.10 13.58 -2.86
N PRO A 531 -21.74 14.54 -3.73
CA PRO A 531 -22.70 15.48 -4.32
C PRO A 531 -23.66 14.79 -5.30
N GLU A 532 -23.22 13.76 -6.01
CA GLU A 532 -24.07 13.03 -6.96
C GLU A 532 -25.09 12.16 -6.21
N LEU A 533 -24.68 11.49 -5.13
CA LEU A 533 -25.60 10.77 -4.24
C LEU A 533 -26.63 11.73 -3.62
N ARG A 534 -26.18 12.88 -3.11
CA ARG A 534 -27.05 13.92 -2.53
C ARG A 534 -28.08 14.42 -3.53
N LYS A 535 -27.66 14.71 -4.77
CA LYS A 535 -28.56 15.10 -5.86
C LYS A 535 -29.60 14.02 -6.18
N ARG A 536 -29.19 12.75 -6.26
CA ARG A 536 -30.11 11.62 -6.50
C ARG A 536 -31.13 11.46 -5.37
N LEU A 537 -30.70 11.58 -4.11
CA LEU A 537 -31.58 11.53 -2.94
C LEU A 537 -32.61 12.65 -2.95
N ARG A 538 -32.19 13.90 -3.18
CA ARG A 538 -33.11 15.06 -3.28
C ARG A 538 -34.13 14.87 -4.38
N LYS A 539 -33.69 14.41 -5.55
CA LYS A 539 -34.58 14.11 -6.68
C LYS A 539 -35.60 13.04 -6.30
N ALA A 540 -35.19 11.93 -5.70
CA ALA A 540 -36.10 10.84 -5.34
C ALA A 540 -37.12 11.25 -4.26
N VAL A 541 -36.69 12.03 -3.27
CA VAL A 541 -37.59 12.62 -2.25
C VAL A 541 -38.58 13.58 -2.91
N SER A 542 -38.10 14.47 -3.77
CA SER A 542 -38.94 15.45 -4.48
C SER A 542 -39.97 14.76 -5.36
N GLU A 543 -39.56 13.77 -6.16
CA GLU A 543 -40.48 12.98 -6.97
C GLU A 543 -41.57 12.31 -6.12
N LYS A 544 -41.22 11.71 -4.96
CA LYS A 544 -42.19 11.07 -4.07
C LYS A 544 -43.16 12.08 -3.43
N VAL A 545 -42.64 13.16 -2.86
CA VAL A 545 -43.43 14.16 -2.11
C VAL A 545 -44.28 15.01 -3.06
N ILE A 546 -43.68 15.56 -4.12
CA ILE A 546 -44.37 16.46 -5.05
C ILE A 546 -45.43 15.72 -5.85
N SER A 547 -45.16 14.50 -6.30
CA SER A 547 -46.14 13.67 -7.01
C SER A 547 -47.35 13.38 -6.13
N GLY A 548 -47.13 12.86 -4.91
CA GLY A 548 -48.24 12.53 -4.01
C GLY A 548 -49.01 13.76 -3.51
N TYR A 549 -48.32 14.88 -3.24
CA TYR A 549 -48.97 16.13 -2.86
C TYR A 549 -49.81 16.72 -4.00
N SER A 550 -49.29 16.74 -5.22
CA SER A 550 -49.98 17.26 -6.41
C SER A 550 -51.19 16.40 -6.76
N GLN A 551 -51.07 15.07 -6.65
CA GLN A 551 -52.19 14.16 -6.82
C GLN A 551 -53.29 14.44 -5.80
N TYR A 552 -52.95 14.54 -4.51
CA TYR A 552 -53.91 14.87 -3.46
C TYR A 552 -54.62 16.21 -3.72
N MET A 553 -53.87 17.24 -4.12
CA MET A 553 -54.43 18.58 -4.43
C MET A 553 -55.38 18.55 -5.63
N THR A 554 -55.06 17.76 -6.66
CA THR A 554 -55.93 17.56 -7.82
C THR A 554 -57.23 16.86 -7.42
N GLU A 555 -57.14 15.79 -6.64
CA GLU A 555 -58.31 15.06 -6.15
C GLU A 555 -59.19 15.91 -5.21
N ARG A 556 -58.57 16.71 -4.35
CA ARG A 556 -59.27 17.63 -3.45
C ARG A 556 -60.05 18.71 -4.23
N THR A 557 -59.46 19.24 -5.30
CA THR A 557 -60.09 20.23 -6.19
C THR A 557 -61.26 19.61 -6.94
N ALA A 558 -61.08 18.39 -7.49
CA ALA A 558 -62.13 17.66 -8.18
C ALA A 558 -63.35 17.34 -7.28
N ARG A 559 -63.13 17.17 -5.97
CA ARG A 559 -64.19 16.89 -4.98
C ARG A 559 -65.00 18.12 -4.55
N GLY A 560 -64.61 19.35 -4.96
CA GLY A 560 -65.40 20.58 -4.80
C GLY A 560 -65.71 21.00 -3.35
N LYS A 561 -64.89 20.61 -2.36
CA LYS A 561 -65.26 20.64 -0.93
C LYS A 561 -64.33 21.41 0.00
N SER A 562 -63.55 22.40 -0.46
CA SER A 562 -62.72 23.16 0.46
C SER A 562 -62.58 24.64 0.14
N ASN A 563 -62.96 25.49 1.10
CA ASN A 563 -62.76 26.95 1.08
C ASN A 563 -61.41 27.37 1.69
N ARG A 564 -60.56 26.44 2.14
CA ARG A 564 -59.26 26.76 2.78
C ARG A 564 -58.13 26.59 1.75
N PRO A 565 -57.41 27.66 1.36
CA PRO A 565 -56.27 27.56 0.45
C PRO A 565 -55.17 26.69 1.06
N ALA A 566 -54.39 26.02 0.21
CA ALA A 566 -53.19 25.33 0.66
C ALA A 566 -52.17 26.34 1.18
N THR A 567 -51.48 26.00 2.26
CA THR A 567 -50.46 26.86 2.89
C THR A 567 -49.18 26.94 2.04
N ARG A 568 -48.89 25.92 1.22
CA ARG A 568 -47.74 25.83 0.33
C ARG A 568 -48.12 25.31 -1.04
N THR A 569 -47.40 25.78 -2.05
CA THR A 569 -47.46 25.26 -3.41
C THR A 569 -46.48 24.10 -3.58
N PRO A 570 -46.65 23.25 -4.62
CA PRO A 570 -45.65 22.24 -4.96
C PRO A 570 -44.24 22.83 -5.18
N LEU A 571 -44.14 24.03 -5.76
CA LEU A 571 -42.88 24.74 -5.96
C LEU A 571 -42.21 25.12 -4.63
N ASP A 572 -43.01 25.60 -3.66
CA ASP A 572 -42.48 25.95 -2.33
C ASP A 572 -41.94 24.71 -1.59
N LEU A 573 -42.55 23.54 -1.80
CA LEU A 573 -42.06 22.28 -1.23
C LEU A 573 -40.77 21.82 -1.92
N GLU A 574 -40.69 21.96 -3.24
CA GLU A 574 -39.51 21.61 -4.03
C GLU A 574 -38.29 22.45 -3.62
N GLU A 575 -38.45 23.76 -3.45
CA GLU A 575 -37.38 24.66 -2.99
C GLU A 575 -36.85 24.25 -1.60
N LEU A 576 -37.72 23.86 -0.67
CA LEU A 576 -37.30 23.36 0.63
C LEU A 576 -36.56 22.03 0.51
N LEU A 577 -37.01 21.11 -0.34
CA LEU A 577 -36.39 19.79 -0.48
C LEU A 577 -34.98 19.85 -1.08
N GLU A 578 -34.66 20.91 -1.82
CA GLU A 578 -33.29 21.16 -2.30
C GLU A 578 -32.29 21.49 -1.17
N GLU A 579 -32.76 21.93 0.01
CA GLU A 579 -31.90 22.19 1.18
C GLU A 579 -31.57 20.92 2.00
N LEU A 580 -32.14 19.77 1.66
CA LEU A 580 -31.92 18.54 2.43
C LEU A 580 -30.46 18.08 2.34
N PHE A 581 -29.94 17.52 3.43
CA PHE A 581 -28.61 16.90 3.49
C PHE A 581 -27.39 17.84 3.39
N GLU A 582 -27.54 19.12 3.73
CA GLU A 582 -26.45 20.12 3.76
C GLU A 582 -25.73 20.23 5.12
N GLY A 583 -26.03 19.33 6.07
CA GLY A 583 -25.55 19.40 7.46
C GLY A 583 -24.07 19.15 7.71
#